data_AF-A0A428UA96-F1
#
_entry.id   AF-A0A428UA96-F1
#
_cell.length_a   1.000
_cell.length_b   1.000
_cell.length_c   1.000
_cell.angle_alpha   90.00
_cell.angle_beta   90.00
_cell.angle_gamma   90.00
#
_symmetry.space_group_name_H-M   'P 1'
#
loop_
_entity.id
_entity.type
_entity.pdbx_description
1 polymer ?
#
loop_
_entity_poly.entity_id
_entity_poly.type
_entity_poly.pdbx_seq_one_letter_code
_entity_poly.pdbx_strand_id
1 'polypeptide(L)'
;MSDAMDVKSHDFVLGNSGGIASIASHISYNEDDNDDEMPKVTKAVAAAGKVIEKTKGAIAKAATKRKAAPEPEIDAPAAAVKVTKKRKTKKEEDSTPLADRTAVSSLKPAMHIGAHVSAAGGVQNSVTNAIHIGANAFALFLKSQRKWTNPPLDPTAKTQFISQCKHHGYSAAEHALPHGSYLVNLAQADEEKANQAYTSFLDDLNRCEQLGIRLYNFHPGSTGGDSRAAAIGRIAAQLNKSHKATKTVVTVLENMAGSGNVIGSTWEDLRDIIALVEDKERVGVCIDTCHAFAAGHDLRTPEAFKKTVDSFNEIVGHKYLKAFHLNDSKAPFNSNRDLHANIGTGFLGLRAFHSIMNHAPFAGMPMVLETPIDRPGPDGKPTEDKKVWADEIKLLESLVGMDAESEEFKQLEEELQERGEAERNKIQDQVDRKAVKDAKKGTRGKKGAKKKKDESDESD
;
A
#
# COMPACT_ATOMS: atom_id res chain seq x y z
N MET A 1 56.37 9.35 -35.53
CA MET A 1 57.37 9.13 -34.47
C MET A 1 56.61 9.27 -33.17
N SER A 2 56.13 8.21 -32.52
CA SER A 2 56.72 6.86 -32.34
C SER A 2 58.04 6.96 -31.54
N ASP A 3 58.30 6.19 -30.49
CA ASP A 3 57.66 4.98 -29.90
C ASP A 3 57.63 5.14 -28.35
N ALA A 4 56.83 4.50 -27.50
CA ALA A 4 56.40 3.10 -27.33
C ALA A 4 57.48 2.13 -26.79
N MET A 5 57.10 1.37 -25.74
CA MET A 5 57.81 0.24 -25.10
C MET A 5 59.10 0.52 -24.28
N ASP A 6 59.53 -0.29 -23.30
CA ASP A 6 58.90 -1.29 -22.37
C ASP A 6 60.01 -1.78 -21.36
N VAL A 7 59.71 -2.80 -20.53
CA VAL A 7 60.62 -3.89 -20.07
C VAL A 7 61.17 -3.85 -18.61
N LYS A 8 60.63 -4.78 -17.79
CA LYS A 8 61.18 -5.47 -16.57
C LYS A 8 61.41 -4.63 -15.29
N SER A 9 60.90 -4.96 -14.09
CA SER A 9 60.59 -6.23 -13.36
C SER A 9 61.72 -6.79 -12.49
N HIS A 10 61.43 -6.98 -11.20
CA HIS A 10 62.04 -7.99 -10.33
C HIS A 10 61.00 -8.52 -9.34
N ASP A 11 61.10 -9.79 -8.99
CA ASP A 11 60.06 -10.55 -8.32
C ASP A 11 60.09 -10.42 -6.78
N PHE A 12 58.95 -10.69 -6.14
CA PHE A 12 58.93 -11.27 -4.81
C PHE A 12 58.06 -12.53 -4.81
N VAL A 13 58.55 -13.59 -4.18
CA VAL A 13 58.08 -14.97 -4.42
C VAL A 13 57.01 -15.40 -3.41
N LEU A 14 56.15 -16.30 -3.88
CA LEU A 14 55.05 -16.94 -3.16
C LEU A 14 55.49 -17.68 -1.87
N GLY A 15 54.65 -17.63 -0.85
CA GLY A 15 54.67 -18.55 0.30
C GLY A 15 53.26 -19.04 0.59
N ASN A 16 52.98 -20.32 0.32
CA ASN A 16 51.62 -20.89 0.34
C ASN A 16 51.51 -22.18 1.15
N SER A 17 50.65 -22.17 2.16
CA SER A 17 50.08 -23.31 2.89
C SER A 17 48.92 -22.73 3.73
N GLY A 18 47.67 -23.18 3.63
CA GLY A 18 47.21 -24.54 3.91
C GLY A 18 46.75 -24.61 5.38
N GLY A 19 45.59 -25.14 5.75
CA GLY A 19 44.58 -25.83 4.93
C GLY A 19 43.82 -26.87 5.77
N ILE A 20 42.99 -26.42 6.72
CA ILE A 20 42.18 -27.23 7.64
C ILE A 20 40.97 -26.40 8.11
N ALA A 21 39.83 -26.96 8.53
CA ALA A 21 39.15 -28.23 8.23
C ALA A 21 37.73 -28.11 8.83
N SER A 22 36.74 -28.83 8.30
CA SER A 22 35.39 -28.83 8.89
C SER A 22 35.39 -29.53 10.26
N ILE A 23 34.68 -28.97 11.24
CA ILE A 23 34.31 -29.66 12.48
C ILE A 23 32.82 -29.41 12.73
N ALA A 24 32.00 -30.44 12.49
CA ALA A 24 30.64 -30.50 13.00
C ALA A 24 30.64 -31.34 14.29
N SER A 25 30.03 -30.84 15.36
CA SER A 25 29.84 -31.58 16.61
C SER A 25 28.36 -31.94 16.81
N HIS A 26 28.01 -33.19 16.48
CA HIS A 26 26.87 -33.84 17.14
C HIS A 26 27.20 -34.06 18.63
N ILE A 27 26.17 -34.04 19.48
CA ILE A 27 26.24 -34.53 20.86
C ILE A 27 25.01 -35.42 21.07
N SER A 28 25.24 -36.70 21.37
CA SER A 28 24.23 -37.67 21.80
C SER A 28 24.92 -38.90 22.41
N TYR A 29 24.13 -39.79 23.03
CA TYR A 29 24.53 -40.98 23.80
C TYR A 29 25.17 -40.65 25.19
N ASN A 30 24.74 -41.23 26.32
CA ASN A 30 23.67 -42.22 26.48
C ASN A 30 23.01 -42.30 27.88
N GLU A 31 21.80 -42.88 27.89
CA GLU A 31 21.21 -43.91 28.79
C GLU A 31 22.03 -44.35 30.03
N ASP A 32 21.48 -44.70 31.20
CA ASP A 32 20.17 -44.54 31.90
C ASP A 32 20.35 -45.19 33.33
N ASP A 33 19.42 -45.43 34.27
CA ASP A 33 17.95 -45.25 34.44
C ASP A 33 17.62 -44.93 35.93
N ASN A 34 16.35 -44.57 36.25
CA ASN A 34 15.50 -45.11 37.34
C ASN A 34 14.24 -44.25 37.66
N ASP A 35 13.21 -44.97 38.12
CA ASP A 35 11.85 -44.60 38.56
C ASP A 35 11.65 -43.31 39.40
N ASP A 36 10.52 -42.60 39.20
CA ASP A 36 9.35 -42.78 40.11
C ASP A 36 8.00 -42.27 39.54
N GLU A 37 6.88 -42.62 40.19
CA GLU A 37 5.51 -42.67 39.64
C GLU A 37 4.81 -41.35 39.20
N MET A 38 3.98 -41.47 38.14
CA MET A 38 2.77 -40.65 37.97
C MET A 38 1.53 -41.32 38.61
N PRO A 39 0.78 -40.64 39.50
CA PRO A 39 -0.52 -41.14 39.94
C PRO A 39 -1.58 -40.96 38.85
N LYS A 40 -2.06 -42.08 38.30
CA LYS A 40 -3.26 -42.13 37.43
C LYS A 40 -4.52 -42.10 38.29
N VAL A 41 -5.56 -41.39 37.86
CA VAL A 41 -6.93 -41.57 38.35
C VAL A 41 -7.79 -42.24 37.28
N THR A 42 -8.61 -43.21 37.67
CA THR A 42 -9.17 -44.24 36.79
C THR A 42 -10.66 -44.06 36.46
N LYS A 43 -11.14 -44.84 35.48
CA LYS A 43 -12.51 -44.80 34.93
C LYS A 43 -13.54 -45.55 35.80
N ALA A 44 -14.76 -45.01 35.84
CA ALA A 44 -16.02 -45.78 35.74
C ALA A 44 -17.09 -44.85 35.11
N VAL A 45 -17.94 -45.14 34.10
CA VAL A 45 -18.47 -46.33 33.39
C VAL A 45 -19.94 -46.65 33.73
N ALA A 46 -20.73 -46.93 32.68
CA ALA A 46 -22.17 -47.26 32.64
C ALA A 46 -23.13 -46.06 32.85
N ALA A 47 -24.37 -46.07 32.33
CA ALA A 47 -25.09 -47.12 31.60
C ALA A 47 -25.81 -46.57 30.34
N ALA A 48 -26.30 -47.48 29.47
CA ALA A 48 -27.00 -47.14 28.23
C ALA A 48 -28.53 -47.36 28.33
N GLY A 49 -29.30 -46.62 27.53
CA GLY A 49 -30.75 -46.82 27.33
C GLY A 49 -31.10 -46.71 25.84
N LYS A 50 -31.91 -47.65 25.33
CA LYS A 50 -32.27 -47.75 23.90
C LYS A 50 -33.75 -47.43 23.66
N VAL A 51 -34.01 -46.71 22.56
CA VAL A 51 -35.14 -46.87 21.63
C VAL A 51 -36.58 -46.75 22.19
N ILE A 52 -37.38 -45.88 21.55
CA ILE A 52 -38.66 -46.27 20.94
C ILE A 52 -38.98 -45.28 19.81
N GLU A 53 -39.25 -45.82 18.62
CA GLU A 53 -39.82 -45.12 17.47
C GLU A 53 -41.31 -45.44 17.40
N LYS A 54 -42.18 -44.45 17.15
CA LYS A 54 -43.58 -44.70 16.74
C LYS A 54 -44.06 -43.68 15.72
N THR A 55 -44.04 -44.09 14.45
CA THR A 55 -44.81 -43.47 13.37
C THR A 55 -46.29 -43.89 13.42
N LYS A 56 -47.19 -42.95 13.06
CA LYS A 56 -48.57 -43.13 12.56
C LYS A 56 -49.12 -41.74 12.22
N GLY A 57 -49.86 -41.53 11.13
CA GLY A 57 -50.22 -42.42 10.02
C GLY A 57 -50.98 -41.65 8.94
N ALA A 58 -51.15 -42.27 7.77
CA ALA A 58 -51.83 -41.66 6.60
C ALA A 58 -53.34 -41.38 6.87
N ILE A 59 -54.08 -40.73 5.96
CA ILE A 59 -54.67 -41.39 4.78
C ILE A 59 -54.94 -40.37 3.65
N ALA A 60 -54.72 -40.79 2.40
CA ALA A 60 -55.09 -40.06 1.19
C ALA A 60 -56.38 -40.62 0.56
N LYS A 61 -56.98 -39.89 -0.37
CA LYS A 61 -57.84 -40.47 -1.43
C LYS A 61 -57.81 -39.58 -2.68
N ALA A 62 -57.93 -40.21 -3.85
CA ALA A 62 -57.83 -39.58 -5.16
C ALA A 62 -59.04 -39.95 -6.04
N ALA A 63 -59.36 -39.12 -7.04
CA ALA A 63 -60.26 -39.48 -8.12
C ALA A 63 -59.89 -38.77 -9.43
N THR A 64 -59.82 -39.54 -10.51
CA THR A 64 -59.44 -39.16 -11.87
C THR A 64 -60.56 -38.43 -12.64
N LYS A 65 -60.20 -37.65 -13.68
CA LYS A 65 -60.52 -37.98 -15.10
C LYS A 65 -59.92 -37.00 -16.13
N ARG A 66 -59.89 -37.44 -17.39
CA ARG A 66 -59.58 -36.68 -18.63
C ARG A 66 -60.87 -35.95 -19.10
N LYS A 67 -60.93 -34.98 -20.03
CA LYS A 67 -60.24 -34.83 -21.33
C LYS A 67 -60.65 -33.49 -22.01
N ALA A 68 -59.82 -32.97 -22.93
CA ALA A 68 -60.12 -31.99 -24.00
C ALA A 68 -60.38 -30.51 -23.62
N ALA A 69 -60.03 -29.61 -24.57
CA ALA A 69 -60.31 -28.17 -24.61
C ALA A 69 -61.38 -27.85 -25.69
N PRO A 70 -61.87 -26.61 -25.79
CA PRO A 70 -61.17 -25.61 -26.62
C PRO A 70 -61.09 -24.19 -26.02
N GLU A 71 -60.34 -23.32 -26.70
CA GLU A 71 -60.25 -21.85 -26.51
C GLU A 71 -61.33 -21.11 -27.37
N PRO A 72 -61.47 -19.76 -27.34
CA PRO A 72 -60.81 -18.71 -26.53
C PRO A 72 -61.89 -17.88 -25.73
N GLU A 73 -61.83 -16.60 -25.32
CA GLU A 73 -60.98 -15.41 -25.52
C GLU A 73 -60.82 -14.54 -24.24
N ILE A 74 -59.79 -13.66 -24.26
CA ILE A 74 -59.75 -12.21 -23.90
C ILE A 74 -61.05 -11.64 -23.26
N ASP A 75 -61.05 -10.94 -22.11
CA ASP A 75 -60.27 -9.71 -21.80
C ASP A 75 -59.83 -9.52 -20.32
N ALA A 76 -59.14 -8.42 -20.05
CA ALA A 76 -58.27 -8.07 -18.90
C ALA A 76 -59.03 -7.50 -17.65
N PRO A 77 -58.37 -6.97 -16.58
CA PRO A 77 -56.92 -6.89 -16.30
C PRO A 77 -56.47 -7.30 -14.87
N ALA A 78 -55.16 -7.50 -14.67
CA ALA A 78 -54.57 -7.62 -13.32
C ALA A 78 -53.16 -7.00 -13.19
N ALA A 79 -52.99 -6.20 -12.13
CA ALA A 79 -51.75 -5.73 -11.47
C ALA A 79 -50.42 -5.63 -12.24
N ALA A 80 -49.90 -4.40 -12.41
CA ALA A 80 -48.59 -4.14 -13.00
C ALA A 80 -47.42 -4.58 -12.10
N VAL A 81 -46.56 -5.48 -12.61
CA VAL A 81 -45.28 -5.85 -11.97
C VAL A 81 -44.18 -4.86 -12.40
N LYS A 82 -43.46 -4.29 -11.43
CA LYS A 82 -42.36 -3.34 -11.69
C LYS A 82 -41.16 -4.04 -12.33
N VAL A 83 -40.91 -3.76 -13.62
CA VAL A 83 -39.70 -4.23 -14.33
C VAL A 83 -38.45 -3.58 -13.72
N THR A 84 -37.58 -4.39 -13.13
CA THR A 84 -36.25 -3.96 -12.69
C THR A 84 -35.37 -3.66 -13.90
N LYS A 85 -35.01 -2.39 -14.10
CA LYS A 85 -34.08 -1.98 -15.17
C LYS A 85 -32.73 -2.66 -14.96
N LYS A 86 -32.43 -3.72 -15.75
CA LYS A 86 -31.06 -4.21 -15.93
C LYS A 86 -30.19 -3.06 -16.42
N ARG A 87 -29.26 -2.57 -15.59
CA ARG A 87 -28.22 -1.63 -16.00
C ARG A 87 -27.39 -2.31 -17.07
N LYS A 88 -27.52 -1.87 -18.33
CA LYS A 88 -26.61 -2.30 -19.41
C LYS A 88 -25.20 -1.94 -18.97
N THR A 89 -24.35 -2.95 -18.77
CA THR A 89 -22.90 -2.76 -18.88
C THR A 89 -22.64 -2.32 -20.31
N LYS A 90 -22.11 -1.10 -20.50
CA LYS A 90 -21.55 -0.72 -21.79
C LYS A 90 -20.34 -1.64 -21.99
N LYS A 91 -20.34 -2.43 -23.06
CA LYS A 91 -19.15 -3.17 -23.49
C LYS A 91 -18.16 -2.09 -23.94
N GLU A 92 -17.01 -1.98 -23.28
CA GLU A 92 -16.08 -0.87 -23.56
C GLU A 92 -15.56 -0.96 -24.99
N GLU A 93 -15.52 0.21 -25.63
CA GLU A 93 -15.02 0.48 -26.97
C GLU A 93 -13.61 1.08 -26.83
N ASP A 94 -12.78 0.95 -27.87
CA ASP A 94 -11.36 1.32 -27.92
C ASP A 94 -10.44 0.75 -26.83
N SER A 95 -9.81 -0.39 -27.16
CA SER A 95 -8.74 -1.03 -26.38
C SER A 95 -7.34 -0.49 -26.71
N THR A 96 -7.24 0.76 -27.16
CA THR A 96 -5.98 1.41 -27.55
C THR A 96 -5.34 2.06 -26.32
N PRO A 97 -4.02 1.92 -26.09
CA PRO A 97 -3.31 2.68 -25.05
C PRO A 97 -3.34 4.19 -25.32
N LEU A 98 -3.38 4.99 -24.25
CA LEU A 98 -3.19 6.45 -24.32
C LEU A 98 -1.72 6.82 -24.55
N ALA A 99 -0.81 5.96 -24.08
CA ALA A 99 0.63 6.09 -24.27
C ALA A 99 1.28 4.70 -24.43
N ASP A 100 2.28 4.61 -25.29
CA ASP A 100 3.11 3.41 -25.39
C ASP A 100 3.98 3.24 -24.13
N ARG A 101 4.10 2.00 -23.66
CA ARG A 101 4.92 1.69 -22.48
C ARG A 101 6.41 1.68 -22.83
N THR A 102 7.20 2.52 -22.16
CA THR A 102 8.65 2.55 -22.35
C THR A 102 9.27 1.25 -21.86
N ALA A 103 10.26 0.75 -22.61
CA ALA A 103 11.04 -0.40 -22.19
C ALA A 103 11.93 0.00 -21.00
N VAL A 104 11.79 -0.68 -19.86
CA VAL A 104 12.59 -0.38 -18.66
C VAL A 104 14.09 -0.42 -18.94
N SER A 105 14.54 -1.25 -19.89
CA SER A 105 15.94 -1.35 -20.33
C SER A 105 16.48 -0.15 -21.11
N SER A 106 15.64 0.79 -21.58
CA SER A 106 16.11 2.08 -22.10
C SER A 106 16.24 3.16 -21.02
N LEU A 107 15.61 2.98 -19.86
CA LEU A 107 15.80 3.86 -18.70
C LEU A 107 17.10 3.51 -17.97
N LYS A 108 17.86 4.52 -17.58
CA LYS A 108 19.13 4.39 -16.84
C LYS A 108 19.18 5.48 -15.75
N PRO A 109 18.74 5.20 -14.52
CA PRO A 109 18.50 3.86 -13.94
C PRO A 109 17.22 3.16 -14.45
N ALA A 110 17.15 1.84 -14.25
CA ALA A 110 16.03 1.00 -14.65
C ALA A 110 14.81 1.20 -13.71
N MET A 111 14.00 2.22 -13.99
CA MET A 111 12.87 2.60 -13.14
C MET A 111 11.56 1.92 -13.53
N HIS A 112 10.77 1.53 -12.52
CA HIS A 112 9.49 0.86 -12.69
C HIS A 112 8.33 1.77 -12.27
N ILE A 113 7.76 2.50 -13.22
CA ILE A 113 6.82 3.61 -13.00
C ILE A 113 5.39 3.17 -13.35
N GLY A 114 4.41 3.64 -12.59
CA GLY A 114 2.99 3.44 -12.85
C GLY A 114 2.09 4.28 -11.96
N ALA A 115 0.85 3.82 -11.74
CA ALA A 115 -0.14 4.52 -10.91
C ALA A 115 -0.99 3.54 -10.09
N HIS A 116 -1.73 4.06 -9.11
CA HIS A 116 -2.76 3.31 -8.38
C HIS A 116 -4.04 3.14 -9.22
N VAL A 117 -3.99 2.22 -10.17
CA VAL A 117 -5.06 1.97 -11.13
C VAL A 117 -6.28 1.25 -10.54
N SER A 118 -7.44 1.45 -11.17
CA SER A 118 -8.69 0.85 -10.74
C SER A 118 -8.75 -0.66 -11.04
N ALA A 119 -9.08 -1.45 -10.01
CA ALA A 119 -9.45 -2.87 -10.10
C ALA A 119 -10.98 -3.09 -10.11
N ALA A 120 -11.77 -2.06 -10.45
CA ALA A 120 -13.22 -2.18 -10.50
C ALA A 120 -13.67 -3.23 -11.53
N GLY A 121 -14.51 -4.18 -11.12
CA GLY A 121 -14.92 -5.33 -11.94
C GLY A 121 -13.99 -6.54 -11.84
N GLY A 122 -12.89 -6.47 -11.09
CA GLY A 122 -11.98 -7.59 -10.80
C GLY A 122 -10.52 -7.20 -10.96
N VAL A 123 -9.64 -7.90 -10.22
CA VAL A 123 -8.19 -7.59 -10.17
C VAL A 123 -7.51 -7.59 -11.53
N GLN A 124 -7.96 -8.41 -12.49
CA GLN A 124 -7.44 -8.42 -13.85
C GLN A 124 -7.55 -7.05 -14.55
N ASN A 125 -8.59 -6.27 -14.25
CA ASN A 125 -8.80 -4.96 -14.87
C ASN A 125 -7.71 -3.95 -14.49
N SER A 126 -6.97 -4.16 -13.39
CA SER A 126 -5.80 -3.34 -13.04
C SER A 126 -4.70 -3.44 -14.12
N VAL A 127 -4.42 -4.64 -14.64
CA VAL A 127 -3.38 -4.86 -15.64
C VAL A 127 -3.76 -4.16 -16.95
N THR A 128 -5.01 -4.28 -17.40
CA THR A 128 -5.54 -3.53 -18.56
C THR A 128 -5.42 -2.01 -18.35
N ASN A 129 -5.80 -1.50 -17.18
CA ASN A 129 -5.72 -0.06 -16.88
C ASN A 129 -4.27 0.44 -16.82
N ALA A 130 -3.33 -0.35 -16.29
CA ALA A 130 -1.90 -0.01 -16.26
C ALA A 130 -1.29 0.04 -17.67
N ILE A 131 -1.62 -0.92 -18.53
CA ILE A 131 -1.21 -0.92 -19.94
C ILE A 131 -1.75 0.31 -20.67
N HIS A 132 -3.01 0.67 -20.43
CA HIS A 132 -3.68 1.78 -21.10
C HIS A 132 -3.05 3.15 -20.79
N ILE A 133 -2.35 3.31 -19.67
CA ILE A 133 -1.57 4.52 -19.33
C ILE A 133 -0.06 4.38 -19.61
N GLY A 134 0.38 3.30 -20.27
CA GLY A 134 1.79 3.07 -20.58
C GLY A 134 2.67 2.66 -19.39
N ALA A 135 2.09 2.24 -18.26
CA ALA A 135 2.83 1.92 -17.04
C ALA A 135 3.58 0.58 -17.11
N ASN A 136 4.66 0.45 -16.34
CA ASN A 136 5.45 -0.80 -16.18
C ASN A 136 5.56 -1.29 -14.70
N ALA A 137 5.06 -0.50 -13.74
CA ALA A 137 4.58 -0.93 -12.41
C ALA A 137 3.09 -0.58 -12.24
N PHE A 138 2.44 -0.99 -11.14
CA PHE A 138 1.12 -0.47 -10.72
C PHE A 138 0.77 -0.77 -9.27
N ALA A 139 -0.13 0.02 -8.68
CA ALA A 139 -0.84 -0.31 -7.44
C ALA A 139 -2.32 -0.60 -7.70
N LEU A 140 -2.98 -1.24 -6.73
CA LEU A 140 -4.41 -1.57 -6.76
C LEU A 140 -4.97 -1.87 -5.37
N PHE A 141 -6.28 -1.70 -5.18
CA PHE A 141 -7.00 -2.34 -4.08
C PHE A 141 -7.44 -3.75 -4.48
N LEU A 142 -7.11 -4.77 -3.66
CA LEU A 142 -7.42 -6.19 -3.92
C LEU A 142 -8.92 -6.54 -3.70
N LYS A 143 -9.65 -5.64 -3.06
CA LYS A 143 -11.07 -5.71 -2.68
C LYS A 143 -11.60 -4.31 -2.39
N SER A 144 -12.85 -4.14 -1.95
CA SER A 144 -13.37 -2.80 -1.64
C SER A 144 -12.75 -2.26 -0.34
N GLN A 145 -11.90 -1.24 -0.48
CA GLN A 145 -11.30 -0.50 0.63
C GLN A 145 -12.32 0.20 1.54
N ARG A 146 -13.58 0.29 1.12
CA ARG A 146 -14.68 0.98 1.84
C ARG A 146 -15.53 0.01 2.70
N LYS A 147 -15.18 -1.27 2.79
CA LYS A 147 -15.96 -2.30 3.51
C LYS A 147 -15.04 -3.34 4.15
N TRP A 148 -15.42 -3.82 5.33
CA TRP A 148 -14.77 -4.97 5.97
C TRP A 148 -15.05 -6.27 5.19
N THR A 149 -16.31 -6.67 5.11
CA THR A 149 -16.73 -7.91 4.43
C THR A 149 -16.69 -7.74 2.91
N ASN A 150 -15.89 -8.58 2.26
CA ASN A 150 -15.74 -8.65 0.81
C ASN A 150 -15.90 -10.12 0.35
N PRO A 151 -16.35 -10.39 -0.89
CA PRO A 151 -16.40 -11.75 -1.40
C PRO A 151 -14.98 -12.34 -1.53
N PRO A 152 -14.84 -13.67 -1.57
CA PRO A 152 -13.59 -14.33 -1.95
C PRO A 152 -13.05 -13.84 -3.30
N LEU A 153 -11.75 -14.01 -3.54
CA LEU A 153 -11.14 -13.73 -4.82
C LEU A 153 -11.74 -14.64 -5.91
N ASP A 154 -12.27 -14.05 -6.98
CA ASP A 154 -12.85 -14.82 -8.08
C ASP A 154 -11.77 -15.64 -8.82
N PRO A 155 -11.93 -16.97 -9.00
CA PRO A 155 -10.93 -17.81 -9.64
C PRO A 155 -10.64 -17.45 -11.10
N THR A 156 -11.62 -16.91 -11.82
CA THR A 156 -11.49 -16.40 -13.20
C THR A 156 -10.66 -15.12 -13.19
N ALA A 157 -10.99 -14.17 -12.31
CA ALA A 157 -10.25 -12.92 -12.13
C ALA A 157 -8.78 -13.17 -11.78
N LYS A 158 -8.51 -14.11 -10.86
CA LYS A 158 -7.16 -14.59 -10.52
C LYS A 158 -6.42 -15.14 -11.76
N THR A 159 -7.08 -16.02 -12.51
CA THR A 159 -6.47 -16.66 -13.69
C THR A 159 -6.18 -15.65 -14.79
N GLN A 160 -7.09 -14.69 -15.01
CA GLN A 160 -6.93 -13.58 -15.96
C GLN A 160 -5.80 -12.63 -15.55
N PHE A 161 -5.72 -12.23 -14.28
CA PHE A 161 -4.63 -11.39 -13.76
C PHE A 161 -3.26 -12.02 -13.99
N ILE A 162 -3.06 -13.28 -13.56
CA ILE A 162 -1.78 -13.99 -13.72
C ILE A 162 -1.43 -14.14 -15.21
N SER A 163 -2.42 -14.45 -16.06
CA SER A 163 -2.24 -14.58 -17.50
C SER A 163 -1.84 -13.25 -18.16
N GLN A 164 -2.51 -12.14 -17.82
CA GLN A 164 -2.23 -10.81 -18.36
C GLN A 164 -0.87 -10.27 -17.88
N CYS A 165 -0.54 -10.42 -16.58
CA CYS A 165 0.79 -10.07 -16.07
C CYS A 165 1.89 -10.81 -16.85
N LYS A 166 1.74 -12.12 -17.08
CA LYS A 166 2.68 -12.89 -17.89
C LYS A 166 2.70 -12.44 -19.36
N HIS A 167 1.54 -12.23 -19.98
CA HIS A 167 1.43 -11.86 -21.40
C HIS A 167 2.07 -10.49 -21.70
N HIS A 168 1.88 -9.53 -20.81
CA HIS A 168 2.43 -8.18 -20.94
C HIS A 168 3.76 -7.98 -20.21
N GLY A 169 4.36 -9.03 -19.63
CA GLY A 169 5.70 -8.97 -19.03
C GLY A 169 5.79 -8.20 -17.70
N TYR A 170 4.70 -8.08 -16.94
CA TYR A 170 4.76 -7.57 -15.56
C TYR A 170 5.22 -8.69 -14.61
N SER A 171 6.32 -8.45 -13.88
CA SER A 171 6.59 -9.20 -12.66
C SER A 171 5.63 -8.73 -11.56
N ALA A 172 4.50 -9.40 -11.42
CA ALA A 172 3.53 -9.11 -10.35
C ALA A 172 4.12 -9.34 -8.95
N ALA A 173 5.19 -10.12 -8.83
CA ALA A 173 5.91 -10.33 -7.58
C ALA A 173 6.64 -9.06 -7.10
N GLU A 174 7.16 -8.25 -8.02
CA GLU A 174 8.10 -7.15 -7.74
C GLU A 174 7.50 -5.77 -8.05
N HIS A 175 6.70 -5.65 -9.12
CA HIS A 175 6.23 -4.36 -9.65
C HIS A 175 4.72 -4.14 -9.52
N ALA A 176 4.01 -5.04 -8.84
CA ALA A 176 2.65 -4.80 -8.36
C ALA A 176 2.69 -4.50 -6.85
N LEU A 177 2.14 -3.35 -6.45
CA LEU A 177 2.15 -2.84 -5.08
C LEU A 177 0.71 -2.60 -4.58
N PRO A 178 -0.03 -3.64 -4.16
CA PRO A 178 -1.40 -3.46 -3.72
C PRO A 178 -1.48 -2.68 -2.41
N HIS A 179 -2.47 -1.81 -2.30
CA HIS A 179 -2.68 -0.94 -1.15
C HIS A 179 -3.72 -1.52 -0.19
N GLY A 180 -3.46 -1.44 1.10
CA GLY A 180 -4.39 -1.81 2.16
C GLY A 180 -5.54 -0.80 2.33
N SER A 181 -6.66 -1.28 2.91
CA SER A 181 -7.79 -0.40 3.23
C SER A 181 -7.45 0.59 4.34
N TYR A 182 -7.78 1.87 4.13
CA TYR A 182 -7.71 2.94 5.14
C TYR A 182 -8.57 2.70 6.39
N LEU A 183 -9.43 1.68 6.41
CA LEU A 183 -10.15 1.24 7.62
C LEU A 183 -9.25 0.45 8.58
N VAL A 184 -8.22 -0.22 8.06
CA VAL A 184 -7.29 -1.05 8.84
C VAL A 184 -6.38 -0.15 9.67
N ASN A 185 -6.37 -0.39 10.98
CA ASN A 185 -5.37 0.15 11.90
C ASN A 185 -4.83 -1.01 12.74
N LEU A 186 -3.57 -1.40 12.55
CA LEU A 186 -2.97 -2.51 13.31
C LEU A 186 -2.56 -2.11 14.74
N ALA A 187 -2.56 -0.81 15.05
CA ALA A 187 -2.31 -0.28 16.39
C ALA A 187 -3.55 -0.24 17.32
N GLN A 188 -4.71 -0.78 16.90
CA GLN A 188 -5.94 -0.79 17.72
C GLN A 188 -5.71 -1.44 19.10
N ALA A 189 -6.13 -0.75 20.16
CA ALA A 189 -6.08 -1.24 21.54
C ALA A 189 -7.26 -2.17 21.89
N ASP A 190 -8.41 -1.88 21.29
CA ASP A 190 -9.67 -2.56 21.45
C ASP A 190 -9.65 -3.91 20.71
N GLU A 191 -9.91 -5.01 21.41
CA GLU A 191 -9.71 -6.36 20.88
C GLU A 191 -10.61 -6.70 19.70
N GLU A 192 -11.88 -6.26 19.71
CA GLU A 192 -12.81 -6.49 18.59
C GLU A 192 -12.33 -5.75 17.33
N LYS A 193 -11.96 -4.47 17.48
CA LYS A 193 -11.44 -3.66 16.36
C LYS A 193 -10.07 -4.17 15.87
N ALA A 194 -9.21 -4.63 16.78
CA ALA A 194 -7.92 -5.23 16.43
C ALA A 194 -8.09 -6.54 15.67
N ASN A 195 -9.01 -7.41 16.08
CA ASN A 195 -9.32 -8.65 15.36
C ASN A 195 -10.01 -8.39 14.01
N GLN A 196 -10.89 -7.38 13.91
CA GLN A 196 -11.48 -6.94 12.64
C GLN A 196 -10.43 -6.42 11.66
N ALA A 197 -9.54 -5.53 12.13
CA ALA A 197 -8.44 -4.99 11.34
C ALA A 197 -7.46 -6.10 10.87
N TYR A 198 -7.03 -6.97 11.79
CA TYR A 198 -6.16 -8.11 11.49
C TYR A 198 -6.80 -9.08 10.48
N THR A 199 -8.08 -9.40 10.63
CA THR A 199 -8.78 -10.32 9.70
C THR A 199 -8.86 -9.72 8.29
N SER A 200 -9.12 -8.41 8.17
CA SER A 200 -9.10 -7.74 6.86
C SER A 200 -7.69 -7.75 6.25
N PHE A 201 -6.67 -7.40 7.04
CA PHE A 201 -5.27 -7.39 6.61
C PHE A 201 -4.79 -8.78 6.15
N LEU A 202 -5.13 -9.83 6.90
CA LEU A 202 -4.77 -11.21 6.54
C LEU A 202 -5.48 -11.69 5.26
N ASP A 203 -6.73 -11.30 5.02
CA ASP A 203 -7.44 -11.56 3.75
C ASP A 203 -6.75 -10.86 2.56
N ASP A 204 -6.19 -9.66 2.74
CA ASP A 204 -5.38 -9.00 1.71
C ASP A 204 -4.07 -9.73 1.43
N LEU A 205 -3.29 -10.12 2.47
CA LEU A 205 -2.06 -10.90 2.25
C LEU A 205 -2.35 -12.24 1.54
N ASN A 206 -3.42 -12.94 1.93
CA ASN A 206 -3.86 -14.17 1.26
C ASN A 206 -4.27 -13.93 -0.21
N ARG A 207 -4.73 -12.72 -0.57
CA ARG A 207 -4.99 -12.34 -1.97
C ARG A 207 -3.69 -12.09 -2.73
N CYS A 208 -2.69 -11.44 -2.12
CA CYS A 208 -1.36 -11.30 -2.71
C CYS A 208 -0.74 -12.68 -3.05
N GLU A 209 -0.72 -13.62 -2.10
CA GLU A 209 -0.18 -14.97 -2.35
C GLU A 209 -0.95 -15.69 -3.46
N GLN A 210 -2.27 -15.57 -3.49
CA GLN A 210 -3.09 -16.16 -4.54
C GLN A 210 -2.85 -15.56 -5.93
N LEU A 211 -2.36 -14.32 -6.03
CA LEU A 211 -2.08 -13.62 -7.28
C LEU A 211 -0.58 -13.67 -7.68
N GLY A 212 0.28 -14.22 -6.82
CA GLY A 212 1.74 -14.25 -7.03
C GLY A 212 2.44 -12.92 -6.69
N ILE A 213 1.77 -12.02 -5.97
CA ILE A 213 2.29 -10.72 -5.56
C ILE A 213 3.08 -10.88 -4.25
N ARG A 214 4.26 -10.25 -4.13
CA ARG A 214 5.10 -10.33 -2.92
C ARG A 214 5.19 -9.03 -2.14
N LEU A 215 4.76 -7.89 -2.65
CA LEU A 215 4.67 -6.64 -1.88
C LEU A 215 3.22 -6.40 -1.46
N TYR A 216 3.01 -5.73 -0.32
CA TYR A 216 1.71 -5.24 0.10
C TYR A 216 1.89 -3.99 0.96
N ASN A 217 1.44 -2.84 0.45
CA ASN A 217 1.61 -1.54 1.09
C ASN A 217 0.46 -1.21 2.04
N PHE A 218 0.77 -0.63 3.20
CA PHE A 218 -0.23 -0.15 4.14
C PHE A 218 0.30 0.95 5.05
N HIS A 219 -0.58 1.87 5.44
CA HIS A 219 -0.31 2.84 6.50
C HIS A 219 -0.15 2.10 7.85
N PRO A 220 0.92 2.35 8.64
CA PRO A 220 1.17 1.64 9.90
C PRO A 220 0.01 1.76 10.90
N GLY A 221 -0.61 2.95 10.97
CA GLY A 221 -1.86 3.19 11.67
C GLY A 221 -1.85 4.42 12.57
N SER A 222 -2.57 4.32 13.69
CA SER A 222 -2.75 5.42 14.65
C SER A 222 -2.87 4.90 16.08
N THR A 223 -2.23 5.58 17.04
CA THR A 223 -2.19 5.18 18.45
C THR A 223 -3.57 5.11 19.11
N GLY A 224 -4.58 5.78 18.54
CA GLY A 224 -5.91 5.91 19.14
C GLY A 224 -5.97 6.78 20.41
N GLY A 225 -4.83 7.33 20.86
CA GLY A 225 -4.69 8.02 22.15
C GLY A 225 -3.76 7.30 23.14
N ASP A 226 -3.37 6.06 22.86
CA ASP A 226 -2.39 5.32 23.67
C ASP A 226 -0.95 5.83 23.50
N SER A 227 -0.05 5.34 24.33
CA SER A 227 1.38 5.58 24.17
C SER A 227 1.90 5.00 22.84
N ARG A 228 2.76 5.78 22.19
CA ARG A 228 3.35 5.45 20.87
C ARG A 228 4.07 4.10 20.86
N ALA A 229 4.83 3.79 21.91
CA ALA A 229 5.52 2.51 22.06
C ALA A 229 4.57 1.31 22.17
N ALA A 230 3.45 1.42 22.89
CA ALA A 230 2.45 0.35 22.97
C ALA A 230 1.74 0.14 21.62
N ALA A 231 1.42 1.23 20.93
CA ALA A 231 0.83 1.19 19.60
C ALA A 231 1.75 0.55 18.54
N ILE A 232 3.04 0.91 18.54
CA ILE A 232 4.10 0.30 17.71
C ILE A 232 4.23 -1.20 18.01
N GLY A 233 4.26 -1.58 19.30
CA GLY A 233 4.29 -2.98 19.72
C GLY A 233 3.09 -3.80 19.23
N ARG A 234 1.89 -3.20 19.21
CA ARG A 234 0.70 -3.85 18.63
C ARG A 234 0.81 -4.04 17.11
N ILE A 235 1.31 -3.05 16.37
CA ILE A 235 1.56 -3.21 14.92
C ILE A 235 2.51 -4.39 14.68
N ALA A 236 3.69 -4.39 15.32
CA ALA A 236 4.69 -5.44 15.14
C ALA A 236 4.16 -6.84 15.53
N ALA A 237 3.40 -6.94 16.61
CA ALA A 237 2.75 -8.20 17.01
C ALA A 237 1.75 -8.73 15.96
N GLN A 238 0.93 -7.84 15.38
CA GLN A 238 0.01 -8.22 14.29
C GLN A 238 0.76 -8.59 13.01
N LEU A 239 1.87 -7.92 12.69
CA LEU A 239 2.75 -8.29 11.58
C LEU A 239 3.33 -9.69 11.79
N ASN A 240 3.96 -9.96 12.93
CA ASN A 240 4.53 -11.28 13.27
C ASN A 240 3.47 -12.40 13.20
N LYS A 241 2.26 -12.13 13.70
CA LYS A 241 1.10 -13.03 13.61
C LYS A 241 0.69 -13.29 12.14
N SER A 242 0.66 -12.24 11.32
CA SER A 242 0.34 -12.36 9.88
C SER A 242 1.43 -13.08 9.09
N HIS A 243 2.70 -12.86 9.43
CA HIS A 243 3.86 -13.50 8.83
C HIS A 243 3.89 -15.00 9.14
N LYS A 244 3.46 -15.40 10.34
CA LYS A 244 3.29 -16.81 10.73
C LYS A 244 2.08 -17.47 10.06
N ALA A 245 1.10 -16.68 9.64
CA ALA A 245 -0.10 -17.14 8.91
C ALA A 245 0.05 -17.12 7.37
N THR A 246 1.20 -16.68 6.84
CA THR A 246 1.51 -16.52 5.40
C THR A 246 2.95 -16.97 5.13
N LYS A 247 3.45 -16.84 3.89
CA LYS A 247 4.73 -17.40 3.44
C LYS A 247 5.59 -16.45 2.60
N THR A 248 5.02 -15.69 1.67
CA THR A 248 5.81 -15.01 0.61
C THR A 248 5.68 -13.49 0.56
N VAL A 249 4.68 -12.91 1.21
CA VAL A 249 4.39 -11.47 1.16
C VAL A 249 5.25 -10.69 2.15
N VAL A 250 5.96 -9.68 1.65
CA VAL A 250 6.61 -8.61 2.39
C VAL A 250 5.56 -7.56 2.74
N THR A 251 5.35 -7.30 4.02
CA THR A 251 4.47 -6.23 4.50
C THR A 251 5.24 -4.91 4.47
N VAL A 252 4.82 -4.00 3.59
CA VAL A 252 5.50 -2.73 3.31
C VAL A 252 4.80 -1.63 4.09
N LEU A 253 5.50 -1.06 5.06
CA LEU A 253 5.07 0.07 5.89
C LEU A 253 5.23 1.37 5.12
N GLU A 254 4.16 2.14 4.95
CA GLU A 254 4.28 3.48 4.37
C GLU A 254 4.67 4.53 5.42
N ASN A 255 5.40 5.57 5.02
CA ASN A 255 5.53 6.77 5.85
C ASN A 255 4.30 7.68 5.71
N MET A 256 3.99 8.45 6.75
CA MET A 256 2.73 9.21 6.82
C MET A 256 2.93 10.72 6.94
N ALA A 257 2.03 11.52 6.36
CA ALA A 257 2.05 12.99 6.48
C ALA A 257 1.80 13.54 7.90
N GLY A 258 1.13 12.78 8.78
CA GLY A 258 0.47 13.32 9.98
C GLY A 258 1.26 13.20 11.28
N SER A 259 0.93 14.04 12.27
CA SER A 259 1.51 14.01 13.62
C SER A 259 0.50 13.67 14.72
N GLY A 260 0.92 13.77 15.98
CA GLY A 260 0.11 13.45 17.16
C GLY A 260 -0.06 11.94 17.31
N ASN A 261 -1.19 11.41 16.86
CA ASN A 261 -1.54 9.99 16.99
C ASN A 261 -1.16 9.15 15.75
N VAL A 262 -0.86 9.77 14.60
CA VAL A 262 -0.45 9.06 13.38
C VAL A 262 0.92 8.40 13.58
N ILE A 263 1.11 7.18 13.08
CA ILE A 263 2.36 6.40 13.20
C ILE A 263 2.95 6.21 11.80
N GLY A 264 4.26 6.45 11.67
CA GLY A 264 5.02 6.37 10.42
C GLY A 264 5.46 7.72 9.86
N SER A 265 5.25 8.85 10.55
CA SER A 265 5.72 10.16 10.08
C SER A 265 7.18 10.46 10.41
N THR A 266 7.75 9.74 11.37
CA THR A 266 9.19 9.73 11.65
C THR A 266 9.82 8.45 11.12
N TRP A 267 11.11 8.50 10.76
CA TRP A 267 11.86 7.29 10.39
C TRP A 267 12.01 6.34 11.59
N GLU A 268 12.02 6.91 12.80
CA GLU A 268 12.04 6.19 14.08
C GLU A 268 10.78 5.34 14.31
N ASP A 269 9.58 5.81 13.96
CA ASP A 269 8.35 4.99 14.02
C ASP A 269 8.51 3.71 13.19
N LEU A 270 9.05 3.84 11.96
CA LEU A 270 9.23 2.73 11.03
C LEU A 270 10.33 1.78 11.53
N ARG A 271 11.47 2.32 11.97
CA ARG A 271 12.56 1.58 12.61
C ARG A 271 12.06 0.76 13.80
N ASP A 272 11.27 1.36 14.68
CA ASP A 272 10.86 0.73 15.94
C ASP A 272 9.81 -0.37 15.71
N ILE A 273 8.96 -0.23 14.68
CA ILE A 273 8.13 -1.36 14.20
C ILE A 273 9.02 -2.48 13.64
N ILE A 274 9.94 -2.15 12.71
CA ILE A 274 10.81 -3.13 12.05
C ILE A 274 11.70 -3.88 13.05
N ALA A 275 12.21 -3.20 14.08
CA ALA A 275 13.01 -3.79 15.14
C ALA A 275 12.28 -4.94 15.85
N LEU A 276 10.98 -4.77 16.11
CA LEU A 276 10.09 -5.72 16.78
C LEU A 276 9.49 -6.79 15.85
N VAL A 277 9.60 -6.64 14.52
CA VAL A 277 9.21 -7.70 13.57
C VAL A 277 10.21 -8.86 13.64
N GLU A 278 9.74 -10.09 13.75
CA GLU A 278 10.57 -11.30 13.81
C GLU A 278 11.21 -11.60 12.44
N ASP A 279 10.41 -11.65 11.38
CA ASP A 279 10.84 -11.96 10.01
C ASP A 279 11.28 -10.69 9.28
N LYS A 280 12.55 -10.32 9.48
CA LYS A 280 13.17 -9.10 8.91
C LYS A 280 13.20 -9.08 7.37
N GLU A 281 13.06 -10.23 6.70
CA GLU A 281 13.04 -10.32 5.23
C GLU A 281 11.63 -10.12 4.64
N ARG A 282 10.58 -10.17 5.49
CA ARG A 282 9.18 -9.90 5.11
C ARG A 282 8.60 -8.61 5.70
N VAL A 283 9.45 -7.67 6.10
CA VAL A 283 9.06 -6.27 6.31
C VAL A 283 9.85 -5.33 5.39
N GLY A 284 9.21 -4.25 4.97
CA GLY A 284 9.83 -3.21 4.16
C GLY A 284 9.17 -1.86 4.37
N VAL A 285 9.60 -0.86 3.60
CA VAL A 285 9.08 0.51 3.61
C VAL A 285 8.75 0.98 2.19
N CYS A 286 7.63 1.68 2.06
CA CYS A 286 7.33 2.54 0.91
C CYS A 286 7.59 3.99 1.32
N ILE A 287 8.26 4.77 0.48
CA ILE A 287 8.38 6.22 0.67
C ILE A 287 7.36 6.92 -0.23
N ASP A 288 6.30 7.46 0.37
CA ASP A 288 5.47 8.48 -0.24
C ASP A 288 6.13 9.86 -0.09
N THR A 289 6.32 10.53 -1.22
CA THR A 289 7.03 11.82 -1.30
C THR A 289 6.21 13.00 -0.76
N CYS A 290 4.88 12.97 -0.86
CA CYS A 290 3.99 13.98 -0.31
C CYS A 290 3.92 13.86 1.22
N HIS A 291 3.83 12.63 1.74
CA HIS A 291 3.87 12.28 3.15
C HIS A 291 5.21 12.65 3.78
N ALA A 292 6.33 12.35 3.12
CA ALA A 292 7.66 12.73 3.57
C ALA A 292 7.76 14.26 3.72
N PHE A 293 7.38 14.99 2.67
CA PHE A 293 7.38 16.45 2.63
C PHE A 293 6.43 17.10 3.66
N ALA A 294 5.23 16.55 3.83
CA ALA A 294 4.22 17.03 4.77
C ALA A 294 4.59 16.75 6.25
N ALA A 295 5.39 15.72 6.51
CA ALA A 295 5.92 15.37 7.84
C ALA A 295 7.23 16.12 8.21
N GLY A 296 7.88 16.79 7.24
CA GLY A 296 9.09 17.60 7.48
C GLY A 296 10.39 16.99 6.94
N HIS A 297 10.33 15.96 6.11
CA HIS A 297 11.49 15.42 5.37
C HIS A 297 11.57 16.10 4.01
N ASP A 298 12.56 16.97 3.82
CA ASP A 298 12.64 17.82 2.62
C ASP A 298 13.31 17.08 1.45
N LEU A 299 12.74 17.20 0.25
CA LEU A 299 13.21 16.54 -0.98
C LEU A 299 13.40 17.55 -2.14
N ARG A 300 13.15 18.86 -1.92
CA ARG A 300 13.02 19.86 -2.99
C ARG A 300 14.31 20.18 -3.75
N THR A 301 15.47 20.04 -3.12
CA THR A 301 16.78 20.29 -3.74
C THR A 301 17.64 19.02 -3.65
N PRO A 302 18.67 18.85 -4.50
CA PRO A 302 19.55 17.68 -4.45
C PRO A 302 20.19 17.46 -3.06
N GLU A 303 20.52 18.54 -2.34
CA GLU A 303 21.11 18.49 -1.00
C GLU A 303 20.08 18.07 0.06
N ALA A 304 18.85 18.59 -0.04
CA ALA A 304 17.74 18.22 0.82
C ALA A 304 17.35 16.76 0.62
N PHE A 305 17.15 16.36 -0.64
CA PHE A 305 16.94 14.97 -1.07
C PHE A 305 18.03 14.04 -0.52
N LYS A 306 19.31 14.36 -0.76
CA LYS A 306 20.42 13.54 -0.26
C LYS A 306 20.38 13.41 1.26
N LYS A 307 20.20 14.52 2.00
CA LYS A 307 20.13 14.51 3.47
C LYS A 307 18.96 13.65 3.98
N THR A 308 17.81 13.70 3.32
CA THR A 308 16.64 12.89 3.68
C THR A 308 16.87 11.40 3.41
N VAL A 309 17.47 11.06 2.27
CA VAL A 309 17.84 9.67 1.92
C VAL A 309 18.94 9.12 2.83
N ASP A 310 19.96 9.93 3.15
CA ASP A 310 21.01 9.59 4.12
C ASP A 310 20.38 9.28 5.50
N SER A 311 19.49 10.15 5.99
CA SER A 311 18.78 10.00 7.26
C SER A 311 17.90 8.74 7.31
N PHE A 312 17.16 8.45 6.24
CA PHE A 312 16.41 7.19 6.11
C PHE A 312 17.35 5.97 6.14
N ASN A 313 18.50 6.05 5.44
CA ASN A 313 19.48 4.98 5.38
C ASN A 313 20.23 4.76 6.70
N GLU A 314 20.36 5.79 7.54
CA GLU A 314 20.93 5.70 8.89
C GLU A 314 19.91 5.12 9.90
N ILE A 315 18.67 5.62 9.89
CA ILE A 315 17.67 5.29 10.92
C ILE A 315 16.93 3.98 10.63
N VAL A 316 16.56 3.72 9.37
CA VAL A 316 15.82 2.52 8.95
C VAL A 316 16.76 1.55 8.22
N GLY A 317 17.51 2.05 7.24
CA GLY A 317 18.42 1.27 6.41
C GLY A 317 17.86 0.94 5.03
N HIS A 318 18.61 1.29 3.98
CA HIS A 318 18.27 1.15 2.57
C HIS A 318 17.64 -0.20 2.21
N LYS A 319 18.14 -1.31 2.78
CA LYS A 319 17.66 -2.68 2.50
C LYS A 319 16.16 -2.90 2.74
N TYR A 320 15.51 -2.08 3.58
CA TYR A 320 14.07 -2.18 3.83
C TYR A 320 13.24 -1.38 2.83
N LEU A 321 13.80 -0.41 2.10
CA LEU A 321 13.08 0.31 1.05
C LEU A 321 12.68 -0.68 -0.06
N LYS A 322 11.38 -0.73 -0.39
CA LYS A 322 10.84 -1.62 -1.43
C LYS A 322 10.07 -0.90 -2.53
N ALA A 323 9.61 0.33 -2.28
CA ALA A 323 8.68 1.03 -3.17
C ALA A 323 8.71 2.55 -2.93
N PHE A 324 8.13 3.28 -3.88
CA PHE A 324 7.78 4.69 -3.74
C PHE A 324 6.32 4.93 -4.14
N HIS A 325 5.67 5.86 -3.45
CA HIS A 325 4.55 6.61 -4.03
C HIS A 325 5.07 7.99 -4.46
N LEU A 326 4.87 8.34 -5.73
CA LEU A 326 5.35 9.58 -6.32
C LEU A 326 4.20 10.58 -6.37
N ASN A 327 4.13 11.39 -5.32
CA ASN A 327 3.09 12.39 -5.11
C ASN A 327 3.73 13.73 -4.78
N ASP A 328 3.42 14.77 -5.56
CA ASP A 328 3.73 16.16 -5.18
C ASP A 328 2.71 16.60 -4.10
N SER A 329 2.93 17.72 -3.40
CA SER A 329 2.04 18.18 -2.34
C SER A 329 1.34 19.49 -2.69
N LYS A 330 0.01 19.52 -2.63
CA LYS A 330 -0.75 20.78 -2.69
C LYS A 330 -0.53 21.64 -1.44
N ALA A 331 0.02 21.07 -0.37
CA ALA A 331 0.23 21.74 0.91
C ALA A 331 1.72 22.08 1.12
N PRO A 332 2.05 23.15 1.87
CA PRO A 332 3.43 23.53 2.11
C PRO A 332 4.21 22.49 2.94
N PHE A 333 5.53 22.62 2.94
CA PHE A 333 6.45 21.80 3.72
C PHE A 333 6.07 21.74 5.21
N ASN A 334 6.17 20.56 5.82
CA ASN A 334 5.82 20.33 7.23
C ASN A 334 4.37 20.76 7.61
N SER A 335 3.46 20.86 6.64
CA SER A 335 2.06 21.27 6.88
C SER A 335 1.23 20.24 7.65
N ASN A 336 1.74 19.00 7.77
CA ASN A 336 1.05 17.86 8.35
C ASN A 336 -0.29 17.55 7.63
N ARG A 337 -0.32 17.75 6.31
CA ARG A 337 -1.48 17.50 5.43
C ARG A 337 -1.07 16.57 4.28
N ASP A 338 -1.61 15.35 4.31
CA ASP A 338 -1.86 14.56 3.10
C ASP A 338 -2.80 15.39 2.19
N LEU A 339 -2.29 15.80 1.02
CA LEU A 339 -3.02 16.45 -0.07
C LEU A 339 -2.20 16.35 -1.38
N HIS A 340 -2.31 15.24 -2.11
CA HIS A 340 -1.51 14.99 -3.33
C HIS A 340 -1.77 16.02 -4.45
N ALA A 341 -0.71 16.52 -5.08
CA ALA A 341 -0.71 17.33 -6.30
C ALA A 341 -0.20 16.51 -7.51
N ASN A 342 -0.35 17.05 -8.71
CA ASN A 342 0.26 16.47 -9.91
C ASN A 342 1.77 16.80 -9.96
N ILE A 343 2.58 15.93 -10.56
CA ILE A 343 4.05 16.00 -10.58
C ILE A 343 4.53 17.39 -11.03
N GLY A 344 5.38 18.02 -10.22
CA GLY A 344 5.97 19.34 -10.46
C GLY A 344 5.05 20.53 -10.18
N THR A 345 3.75 20.32 -9.91
CA THR A 345 2.77 21.39 -9.73
C THR A 345 2.52 21.79 -8.27
N GLY A 346 2.98 20.99 -7.32
CA GLY A 346 2.84 21.27 -5.89
C GLY A 346 4.04 22.01 -5.29
N PHE A 347 4.08 22.06 -3.96
CA PHE A 347 5.15 22.68 -3.18
C PHE A 347 6.44 21.85 -3.12
N LEU A 348 6.41 20.59 -3.60
CA LEU A 348 7.61 19.75 -3.67
C LEU A 348 8.36 19.96 -4.99
N GLY A 349 7.65 20.18 -6.10
CA GLY A 349 8.24 20.64 -7.37
C GLY A 349 9.01 19.56 -8.14
N LEU A 350 9.43 19.90 -9.37
CA LEU A 350 9.94 18.93 -10.34
C LEU A 350 11.31 18.33 -9.94
N ARG A 351 12.20 19.16 -9.37
CA ARG A 351 13.56 18.81 -8.95
C ARG A 351 13.65 17.68 -7.92
N ALA A 352 12.61 17.50 -7.10
CA ALA A 352 12.51 16.35 -6.20
C ALA A 352 12.34 15.03 -6.97
N PHE A 353 11.47 15.01 -7.98
CA PHE A 353 11.23 13.84 -8.83
C PHE A 353 12.43 13.58 -9.74
N HIS A 354 13.09 14.61 -10.27
CA HIS A 354 14.36 14.46 -10.99
C HIS A 354 15.42 13.75 -10.12
N SER A 355 15.55 14.16 -8.86
CA SER A 355 16.49 13.56 -7.92
C SER A 355 16.18 12.08 -7.67
N ILE A 356 14.90 11.70 -7.55
CA ILE A 356 14.46 10.30 -7.42
C ILE A 356 14.74 9.50 -8.70
N MET A 357 14.32 10.01 -9.86
CA MET A 357 14.43 9.35 -11.16
C MET A 357 15.88 9.12 -11.61
N ASN A 358 16.85 9.85 -11.04
CA ASN A 358 18.28 9.69 -11.30
C ASN A 358 19.06 8.99 -10.17
N HIS A 359 18.41 8.62 -9.05
CA HIS A 359 19.07 7.94 -7.93
C HIS A 359 19.19 6.43 -8.18
N ALA A 360 20.35 5.99 -8.68
CA ALA A 360 20.59 4.60 -9.08
C ALA A 360 20.21 3.50 -8.04
N PRO A 361 20.38 3.68 -6.72
CA PRO A 361 19.89 2.73 -5.71
C PRO A 361 18.37 2.47 -5.68
N PHE A 362 17.54 3.25 -6.38
CA PHE A 362 16.09 3.02 -6.47
C PHE A 362 15.66 2.23 -7.72
N ALA A 363 16.60 1.81 -8.57
CA ALA A 363 16.32 0.97 -9.73
C ALA A 363 15.67 -0.37 -9.33
N GLY A 364 14.74 -0.86 -10.15
CA GLY A 364 13.98 -2.09 -9.87
C GLY A 364 12.82 -1.94 -8.87
N MET A 365 12.68 -0.81 -8.17
CA MET A 365 11.58 -0.59 -7.23
C MET A 365 10.32 -0.07 -7.95
N PRO A 366 9.11 -0.56 -7.62
CA PRO A 366 7.87 0.06 -8.09
C PRO A 366 7.71 1.49 -7.54
N MET A 367 7.40 2.40 -8.45
CA MET A 367 7.15 3.81 -8.24
C MET A 367 5.73 4.13 -8.73
N VAL A 368 4.86 4.58 -7.83
CA VAL A 368 3.41 4.62 -8.05
C VAL A 368 2.87 6.04 -7.90
N LEU A 369 2.28 6.60 -8.95
CA LEU A 369 1.48 7.82 -8.88
C LEU A 369 0.16 7.56 -8.15
N GLU A 370 -0.14 8.35 -7.12
CA GLU A 370 -1.48 8.48 -6.52
C GLU A 370 -2.00 9.92 -6.66
N THR A 371 -1.55 10.56 -7.74
CA THR A 371 -1.80 11.95 -8.10
C THR A 371 -3.26 12.17 -8.55
N PRO A 372 -3.82 13.38 -8.39
CA PRO A 372 -5.23 13.65 -8.63
C PRO A 372 -5.58 13.69 -10.13
N ILE A 373 -6.32 12.69 -10.62
CA ILE A 373 -6.80 12.61 -12.01
C ILE A 373 -8.21 13.18 -12.25
N ASP A 374 -8.91 13.60 -11.19
CA ASP A 374 -10.22 14.26 -11.32
C ASP A 374 -10.09 15.57 -12.12
N ARG A 375 -10.91 15.72 -13.16
CA ARG A 375 -11.06 16.94 -13.96
C ARG A 375 -12.53 17.35 -14.08
N PRO A 376 -12.87 18.64 -14.29
CA PRO A 376 -14.25 19.06 -14.53
C PRO A 376 -14.80 18.44 -15.82
N GLY A 377 -15.77 17.55 -15.71
CA GLY A 377 -16.46 16.95 -16.84
C GLY A 377 -17.46 17.91 -17.51
N PRO A 378 -18.06 17.52 -18.66
CA PRO A 378 -18.98 18.37 -19.42
C PRO A 378 -20.25 18.82 -18.68
N ASP A 379 -20.60 18.16 -17.57
CA ASP A 379 -21.73 18.49 -16.70
C ASP A 379 -21.31 19.18 -15.38
N GLY A 380 -20.05 19.63 -15.31
CA GLY A 380 -19.44 20.29 -14.15
C GLY A 380 -19.03 19.36 -13.00
N LYS A 381 -19.23 18.04 -13.10
CA LYS A 381 -18.83 17.09 -12.06
C LYS A 381 -17.40 16.57 -12.27
N PRO A 382 -16.67 16.22 -11.21
CA PRO A 382 -15.41 15.49 -11.34
C PRO A 382 -15.57 14.21 -12.17
N THR A 383 -14.65 14.02 -13.11
CA THR A 383 -14.51 12.82 -13.95
C THR A 383 -13.03 12.44 -13.99
N GLU A 384 -12.72 11.16 -13.86
CA GLU A 384 -11.35 10.61 -13.94
C GLU A 384 -10.78 10.79 -15.36
N ASP A 385 -9.73 11.60 -15.51
CA ASP A 385 -8.95 11.69 -16.75
C ASP A 385 -7.67 10.85 -16.64
N LYS A 386 -7.72 9.63 -17.19
CA LYS A 386 -6.58 8.70 -17.19
C LYS A 386 -5.37 9.22 -17.98
N LYS A 387 -5.54 10.22 -18.88
CA LYS A 387 -4.41 10.79 -19.62
C LYS A 387 -3.43 11.49 -18.69
N VAL A 388 -3.89 12.04 -17.57
CA VAL A 388 -3.06 12.68 -16.54
C VAL A 388 -1.92 11.74 -16.08
N TRP A 389 -2.24 10.49 -15.74
CA TRP A 389 -1.21 9.52 -15.35
C TRP A 389 -0.33 9.07 -16.53
N ALA A 390 -0.87 8.96 -17.74
CA ALA A 390 -0.06 8.65 -18.92
C ALA A 390 0.98 9.76 -19.20
N ASP A 391 0.58 11.02 -19.05
CA ASP A 391 1.45 12.19 -19.20
C ASP A 391 2.46 12.28 -18.05
N GLU A 392 2.07 12.01 -16.80
CA GLU A 392 2.97 12.01 -15.64
C GLU A 392 3.98 10.85 -15.67
N ILE A 393 3.61 9.67 -16.19
CA ILE A 393 4.56 8.58 -16.45
C ILE A 393 5.59 9.05 -17.49
N LYS A 394 5.16 9.68 -18.59
CA LYS A 394 6.08 10.20 -19.63
C LYS A 394 6.98 11.32 -19.13
N LEU A 395 6.47 12.18 -18.26
CA LEU A 395 7.23 13.21 -17.56
C LEU A 395 8.32 12.58 -16.68
N LEU A 396 7.98 11.62 -15.82
CA LEU A 396 8.96 10.93 -14.97
C LEU A 396 10.01 10.17 -15.81
N GLU A 397 9.60 9.54 -16.92
CA GLU A 397 10.52 8.89 -17.86
C GLU A 397 11.49 9.87 -18.54
N SER A 398 11.06 11.10 -18.88
CA SER A 398 11.94 12.09 -19.53
C SER A 398 12.96 12.72 -18.56
N LEU A 399 12.71 12.74 -17.25
CA LEU A 399 13.68 13.20 -16.26
C LEU A 399 14.92 12.29 -16.14
N VAL A 400 14.86 11.04 -16.61
CA VAL A 400 15.95 10.07 -16.50
C VAL A 400 17.10 10.44 -17.44
N GLY A 401 18.22 10.91 -16.87
CA GLY A 401 19.39 11.39 -17.61
C GLY A 401 19.29 12.83 -18.13
N MET A 402 18.19 13.54 -17.85
CA MET A 402 18.05 14.97 -18.15
C MET A 402 18.97 15.81 -17.27
N ASP A 403 19.55 16.88 -17.80
CA ASP A 403 20.31 17.86 -17.01
C ASP A 403 19.36 18.85 -16.32
N ALA A 404 19.37 18.88 -14.98
CA ALA A 404 18.53 19.77 -14.18
C ALA A 404 18.90 21.27 -14.30
N GLU A 405 20.06 21.59 -14.88
CA GLU A 405 20.46 22.96 -15.22
C GLU A 405 20.31 23.29 -16.71
N SER A 406 19.71 22.39 -17.50
CA SER A 406 19.31 22.69 -18.88
C SER A 406 18.14 23.67 -18.95
N GLU A 407 18.07 24.43 -20.04
CA GLU A 407 16.94 25.34 -20.30
C GLU A 407 15.62 24.57 -20.53
N GLU A 408 15.68 23.33 -21.03
CA GLU A 408 14.52 22.44 -21.15
C GLU A 408 13.94 22.08 -19.77
N PHE A 409 14.79 21.65 -18.82
CA PHE A 409 14.34 21.34 -17.46
C PHE A 409 13.77 22.58 -16.76
N LYS A 410 14.43 23.74 -16.90
CA LYS A 410 13.97 25.00 -16.28
C LYS A 410 12.60 25.45 -16.80
N GLN A 411 12.38 25.41 -18.11
CA GLN A 411 11.09 25.75 -18.72
C GLN A 411 9.97 24.81 -18.27
N LEU A 412 10.28 23.51 -18.15
CA LEU A 412 9.35 22.50 -17.65
C LEU A 412 9.04 22.65 -16.15
N GLU A 413 10.05 23.02 -15.34
CA GLU A 413 9.87 23.35 -13.91
C GLU A 413 9.03 24.62 -13.73
N GLU A 414 9.23 25.65 -14.55
CA GLU A 414 8.45 26.89 -14.58
C GLU A 414 6.99 26.64 -14.99
N GLU A 415 6.73 25.97 -16.13
CA GLU A 415 5.38 25.69 -16.63
C GLU A 415 4.54 24.88 -15.61
N LEU A 416 5.14 23.86 -14.99
CA LEU A 416 4.46 23.05 -13.98
C LEU A 416 4.20 23.85 -12.69
N GLN A 417 5.12 24.73 -12.29
CA GLN A 417 4.90 25.63 -11.17
C GLN A 417 3.80 26.67 -11.46
N GLU A 418 3.72 27.27 -12.65
CA GLU A 418 2.61 28.15 -13.03
C GLU A 418 1.26 27.41 -12.99
N ARG A 419 1.19 26.24 -13.64
CA ARG A 419 -0.02 25.39 -13.71
C ARG A 419 -0.60 25.02 -12.34
N GLY A 420 0.24 24.91 -11.30
CA GLY A 420 -0.19 24.61 -9.94
C GLY A 420 -0.44 25.82 -9.03
N GLU A 421 -0.04 27.04 -9.43
CA GLU A 421 0.08 28.20 -8.53
C GLU A 421 -1.24 28.55 -7.83
N ALA A 422 -2.34 28.56 -8.59
CA ALA A 422 -3.68 28.88 -8.07
C ALA A 422 -4.14 27.90 -6.96
N GLU A 423 -3.78 26.62 -7.05
CA GLU A 423 -4.11 25.63 -6.02
C GLU A 423 -3.15 25.73 -4.83
N ARG A 424 -1.85 25.94 -5.07
CA ARG A 424 -0.85 26.17 -4.00
C ARG A 424 -1.25 27.38 -3.14
N ASN A 425 -1.55 28.51 -3.77
CA ASN A 425 -2.02 29.73 -3.10
C ASN A 425 -3.30 29.47 -2.30
N LYS A 426 -4.30 28.80 -2.91
CA LYS A 426 -5.56 28.42 -2.25
C LYS A 426 -5.39 27.50 -1.04
N ILE A 427 -4.39 26.61 -1.03
CA ILE A 427 -4.11 25.71 0.10
C ILE A 427 -3.25 26.39 1.18
N GLN A 428 -2.26 27.20 0.81
CA GLN A 428 -1.50 28.06 1.73
C GLN A 428 -2.45 28.95 2.53
N ASP A 429 -3.39 29.61 1.85
CA ASP A 429 -4.40 30.48 2.43
C ASP A 429 -5.33 29.73 3.42
N GLN A 430 -5.47 28.41 3.32
CA GLN A 430 -6.14 27.57 4.33
C GLN A 430 -5.25 27.22 5.52
N VAL A 431 -3.96 26.96 5.30
CA VAL A 431 -2.97 26.67 6.34
C VAL A 431 -2.82 27.88 7.26
N ASP A 432 -2.66 29.08 6.70
CA ASP A 432 -2.51 30.31 7.49
C ASP A 432 -3.79 30.64 8.26
N ARG A 433 -4.97 30.51 7.62
CA ARG A 433 -6.27 30.64 8.30
C ARG A 433 -6.50 29.57 9.37
N LYS A 434 -5.82 28.41 9.34
CA LYS A 434 -5.80 27.42 10.43
C LYS A 434 -4.83 27.82 11.54
N ALA A 435 -3.58 28.16 11.21
CA ALA A 435 -2.56 28.60 12.16
C ALA A 435 -3.03 29.77 13.03
N VAL A 436 -3.65 30.79 12.42
CA VAL A 436 -4.23 31.94 13.14
C VAL A 436 -5.38 31.53 14.08
N LYS A 437 -6.18 30.52 13.73
CA LYS A 437 -7.25 30.00 14.60
C LYS A 437 -6.68 29.23 15.78
N ASP A 438 -5.69 28.37 15.53
CA ASP A 438 -5.13 27.50 16.57
C ASP A 438 -4.22 28.29 17.54
N ALA A 439 -3.49 29.30 17.06
CA ALA A 439 -2.83 30.29 17.92
C ALA A 439 -3.84 31.03 18.83
N LYS A 440 -4.99 31.49 18.28
CA LYS A 440 -6.05 32.14 19.06
C LYS A 440 -6.69 31.19 20.09
N LYS A 441 -6.81 29.88 19.80
CA LYS A 441 -7.21 28.87 20.79
C LYS A 441 -6.15 28.74 21.90
N GLY A 442 -4.86 28.62 21.55
CA GLY A 442 -3.77 28.51 22.51
C GLY A 442 -3.72 29.69 23.50
N THR A 443 -3.87 30.92 23.01
CA THR A 443 -3.91 32.12 23.87
C THR A 443 -5.15 32.17 24.76
N ARG A 444 -6.32 31.73 24.28
CA ARG A 444 -7.53 31.58 25.12
C ARG A 444 -7.37 30.48 26.17
N GLY A 445 -6.77 29.34 25.80
CA GLY A 445 -6.44 28.25 26.73
C GLY A 445 -5.51 28.70 27.85
N LYS A 446 -4.41 29.40 27.52
CA LYS A 446 -3.49 29.97 28.52
C LYS A 446 -4.18 31.00 29.44
N LYS A 447 -5.07 31.86 28.93
CA LYS A 447 -5.85 32.78 29.78
C LYS A 447 -6.85 32.06 30.69
N GLY A 448 -7.54 31.03 30.19
CA GLY A 448 -8.46 30.21 31.01
C GLY A 448 -7.73 29.41 32.08
N ALA A 449 -6.58 28.82 31.74
CA ALA A 449 -5.72 28.10 32.68
C ALA A 449 -5.15 29.03 33.76
N LYS A 450 -4.76 30.27 33.40
CA LYS A 450 -4.34 31.26 34.41
C LYS A 450 -5.50 31.62 35.35
N LYS A 451 -6.68 31.99 34.82
CA LYS A 451 -7.83 32.36 35.68
C LYS A 451 -8.22 31.23 36.64
N LYS A 452 -8.18 29.97 36.21
CA LYS A 452 -8.41 28.81 37.08
C LYS A 452 -7.34 28.55 38.14
N LYS A 453 -6.16 29.17 38.03
CA LYS A 453 -5.11 29.11 39.04
C LYS A 453 -5.16 30.32 39.98
N ASP A 454 -5.43 31.50 39.42
CA ASP A 454 -5.75 32.68 40.22
C ASP A 454 -6.98 32.40 41.13
N GLU A 455 -7.98 31.64 40.63
CA GLU A 455 -9.16 31.16 41.39
C GLU A 455 -8.88 29.98 42.37
N SER A 456 -7.69 29.38 42.38
CA SER A 456 -7.32 28.33 43.36
C SER A 456 -6.43 28.84 44.49
N ASP A 457 -5.78 29.99 44.29
CA ASP A 457 -4.84 30.57 45.25
C ASP A 457 -5.53 31.63 46.17
N GLU A 458 -6.86 31.81 46.05
CA GLU A 458 -7.72 32.67 46.90
C GLU A 458 -8.60 31.87 47.90
N SER A 459 -8.30 30.59 48.16
CA SER A 459 -9.15 29.71 49.01
C SER A 459 -8.40 28.80 50.00
N ASP A 460 -7.34 29.31 50.62
CA ASP A 460 -6.66 28.75 51.82
C ASP A 460 -6.56 29.84 52.91
#